data_AF-A0A329VYR7-F1
#
_entry.id   AF-A0A329VYR7-F1
#
_cell.length_a   1.000
_cell.length_b   1.000
_cell.length_c   1.000
_cell.angle_alpha   90.00
_cell.angle_beta   90.00
_cell.angle_gamma   90.00
#
_symmetry.space_group_name_H-M   'P 1'
#
loop_
_entity.id
_entity.type
_entity.pdbx_description
1 polymer ?
#
loop_
_entity_poly.entity_id
_entity_poly.type
_entity_poly.pdbx_seq_one_letter_code
_entity_poly.pdbx_strand_id
1 'polypeptide(L)'
;MVAISNEIGDPSRNRRPRLFFRNTINEHANEWGDTVAQCLRDNDMSGDVALRMTGEVIKGQIQQSIRSFTSPANEKSTIAKKGFDAPLRHTKHMLNSVDYVVDEGNE
;
A
#
# COMPACT_ATOMS: atom_id res chain seq x y z
N MET A 1 0.23 14.46 -7.34
CA MET A 1 0.13 13.03 -7.00
C MET A 1 1.52 12.46 -6.69
N VAL A 2 1.94 12.43 -5.42
CA VAL A 2 3.30 11.96 -5.03
C VAL A 2 3.39 10.43 -4.99
N ALA A 3 2.32 9.76 -4.55
CA ALA A 3 2.27 8.30 -4.47
C ALA A 3 2.42 7.63 -5.84
N ILE A 4 1.70 8.12 -6.86
CA ILE A 4 1.79 7.59 -8.22
C ILE A 4 3.20 7.77 -8.79
N SER A 5 3.81 8.96 -8.64
CA SER A 5 5.19 9.18 -9.11
C SER A 5 6.21 8.27 -8.42
N ASN A 6 5.96 7.88 -7.17
CA ASN A 6 6.79 6.89 -6.50
C ASN A 6 6.54 5.48 -7.07
N GLU A 7 5.28 5.10 -7.28
CA GLU A 7 4.91 3.79 -7.83
C GLU A 7 5.51 3.58 -9.23
N ILE A 8 5.23 4.46 -10.18
CA ILE A 8 5.63 4.28 -11.59
C ILE A 8 7.02 4.84 -11.90
N GLY A 9 7.61 5.59 -10.98
CA GLY A 9 8.86 6.33 -11.19
C GLY A 9 8.64 7.68 -11.87
N ASP A 10 9.70 8.46 -11.94
CA ASP A 10 9.75 9.76 -12.61
C ASP A 10 11.11 9.94 -13.29
N PRO A 11 11.22 9.62 -14.59
CA PRO A 11 12.45 9.78 -15.36
C PRO A 11 12.96 11.21 -15.37
N SER A 12 12.07 12.22 -15.37
CA SER A 12 12.45 13.64 -15.39
C SER A 12 13.19 14.08 -14.12
N ARG A 13 13.01 13.34 -13.02
CA ARG A 13 13.66 13.58 -11.72
C ARG A 13 14.61 12.46 -11.31
N ASN A 14 15.01 11.60 -12.25
CA ASN A 14 15.86 10.42 -12.02
C ASN A 14 15.34 9.51 -10.88
N ARG A 15 14.01 9.42 -10.71
CA ARG A 15 13.40 8.56 -9.68
C ARG A 15 13.02 7.23 -10.28
N ARG A 16 13.65 6.16 -9.80
CA ARG A 16 13.29 4.79 -10.18
C ARG A 16 11.91 4.42 -9.62
N PRO A 17 11.16 3.55 -10.31
CA PRO A 17 9.89 3.02 -9.81
C PRO A 17 10.07 2.33 -8.46
N ARG A 18 9.09 2.53 -7.58
CA ARG A 18 9.00 1.87 -6.28
C ARG A 18 7.63 1.21 -6.20
N LEU A 19 7.56 -0.02 -6.70
CA LEU A 19 6.33 -0.75 -7.04
C LEU A 19 5.54 -1.27 -5.83
N PHE A 20 5.32 -0.45 -4.80
CA PHE A 20 4.72 -0.90 -3.55
C PHE A 20 3.26 -1.36 -3.72
N PHE A 21 2.48 -0.72 -4.60
CA PHE A 21 1.11 -1.16 -4.91
C PHE A 21 1.10 -2.42 -5.78
N ARG A 22 1.88 -2.44 -6.87
CA ARG A 22 1.93 -3.61 -7.77
C ARG A 22 2.45 -4.86 -7.07
N ASN A 23 3.43 -4.71 -6.17
CA ASN A 23 3.92 -5.83 -5.38
C ASN A 23 2.80 -6.41 -4.51
N THR A 24 2.04 -5.55 -3.82
CA THR A 24 0.90 -6.01 -3.01
C THR A 24 -0.16 -6.74 -3.85
N ILE A 25 -0.49 -6.24 -5.05
CA ILE A 25 -1.43 -6.92 -5.95
C ILE A 25 -0.88 -8.28 -6.38
N ASN A 26 0.38 -8.34 -6.81
CA ASN A 26 1.01 -9.59 -7.26
C ASN A 26 1.10 -10.64 -6.15
N GLU A 27 1.28 -10.19 -4.90
CA GLU A 27 1.44 -11.06 -3.74
C GLU A 27 0.10 -11.54 -3.15
N HIS A 28 -0.96 -10.71 -3.19
CA HIS A 28 -2.16 -10.96 -2.38
C HIS A 28 -3.49 -10.94 -3.14
N ALA A 29 -3.55 -10.49 -4.40
CA ALA A 29 -4.84 -10.29 -5.08
C ALA A 29 -5.69 -11.56 -5.21
N ASN A 30 -5.05 -12.73 -5.28
CA ASN A 30 -5.72 -14.03 -5.28
C ASN A 30 -6.40 -14.36 -3.94
N GLU A 31 -5.93 -13.79 -2.82
CA GLU A 31 -6.44 -14.06 -1.46
C GLU A 31 -7.63 -13.17 -1.09
N TRP A 32 -7.83 -12.04 -1.78
CA TRP A 32 -8.84 -11.05 -1.41
C TRP A 32 -10.27 -11.56 -1.55
N GLY A 33 -10.55 -12.37 -2.58
CA GLY A 33 -11.87 -12.99 -2.74
C GLY A 33 -12.22 -13.93 -1.59
N ASP A 34 -11.26 -14.76 -1.18
CA ASP A 34 -11.41 -15.66 -0.04
C ASP A 34 -11.54 -14.89 1.28
N THR A 35 -10.80 -13.79 1.42
CA THR A 35 -10.89 -12.87 2.56
C THR A 35 -12.31 -12.30 2.70
N VAL A 36 -12.89 -11.80 1.61
CA VAL A 36 -14.28 -11.30 1.62
C VAL A 36 -15.25 -12.40 2.00
N ALA A 37 -15.12 -13.59 1.40
CA ALA A 37 -16.00 -14.71 1.68
C ALA A 37 -15.92 -15.17 3.14
N GLN A 38 -14.72 -15.14 3.72
CA GLN A 38 -14.51 -15.44 5.14
C GLN A 38 -15.15 -14.37 6.03
N CYS A 39 -14.89 -13.08 5.77
CA CYS A 39 -15.48 -12.00 6.54
C CYS A 39 -17.02 -12.00 6.46
N LEU A 40 -17.62 -12.38 5.33
CA LEU A 40 -19.07 -12.56 5.23
C LEU A 40 -19.59 -13.65 6.18
N ARG A 41 -18.94 -14.82 6.18
CA ARG A 41 -19.34 -15.94 7.06
C ARG A 41 -19.21 -15.58 8.54
N ASP A 42 -18.19 -14.81 8.90
CA ASP A 42 -17.90 -14.45 10.29
C ASP A 42 -18.77 -13.29 10.81
N ASN A 43 -19.47 -12.57 9.93
CA ASN A 43 -20.24 -11.36 10.28
C ASN A 43 -21.69 -11.41 9.77
N ASP A 44 -22.35 -12.55 9.94
CA ASP A 44 -23.78 -12.74 9.61
C ASP A 44 -24.16 -12.31 8.18
N MET A 45 -23.26 -12.54 7.22
CA MET A 45 -23.41 -12.15 5.81
C MET A 45 -23.55 -10.64 5.60
N SER A 46 -23.09 -9.81 6.54
CA SER A 46 -23.05 -8.36 6.39
C SER A 46 -21.98 -7.95 5.38
N GLY A 47 -22.42 -7.54 4.18
CA GLY A 47 -21.53 -7.10 3.11
C GLY A 47 -20.71 -5.86 3.47
N ASP A 48 -21.33 -4.91 4.16
CA ASP A 48 -20.70 -3.68 4.63
C ASP A 48 -19.52 -3.97 5.59
N VAL A 49 -19.75 -4.81 6.60
CA VAL A 49 -18.70 -5.22 7.54
C VAL A 49 -17.61 -6.00 6.83
N ALA A 50 -17.97 -6.94 5.95
CA ALA A 50 -17.01 -7.75 5.22
C ALA A 50 -16.09 -6.92 4.32
N LEU A 51 -16.64 -5.93 3.61
CA LEU A 51 -15.87 -5.02 2.77
C LEU A 51 -14.95 -4.12 3.60
N ARG A 52 -15.41 -3.59 4.73
CA ARG A 52 -14.56 -2.77 5.61
C ARG A 52 -13.40 -3.58 6.20
N MET A 53 -13.68 -4.80 6.69
CA MET A 53 -12.62 -5.68 7.21
C MET A 53 -11.61 -6.06 6.13
N THR A 54 -12.08 -6.36 4.91
CA THR A 54 -11.18 -6.63 3.77
C THR A 54 -10.35 -5.39 3.43
N GLY A 55 -10.94 -4.19 3.48
CA GLY A 55 -10.23 -2.93 3.31
C GLY A 55 -9.09 -2.74 4.31
N GLU A 56 -9.29 -3.05 5.59
CA GLU A 56 -8.23 -3.02 6.61
C GLU A 56 -7.10 -4.01 6.29
N VAL A 57 -7.44 -5.22 5.82
CA VAL A 57 -6.44 -6.23 5.43
C VAL A 57 -5.58 -5.70 4.27
N ILE A 58 -6.20 -5.21 3.20
CA ILE A 58 -5.50 -4.68 2.02
C ILE A 58 -4.64 -3.47 2.39
N LYS A 59 -5.18 -2.54 3.20
CA LYS A 59 -4.43 -1.41 3.77
C LYS A 59 -3.19 -1.90 4.52
N GLY A 60 -3.33 -2.92 5.36
CA GLY A 60 -2.23 -3.55 6.08
C GLY A 60 -1.16 -4.14 5.15
N GLN A 61 -1.57 -4.83 4.08
CA GLN A 61 -0.68 -5.41 3.07
C GLN A 61 0.10 -4.33 2.30
N ILE A 62 -0.55 -3.23 1.90
CA ILE A 62 0.13 -2.09 1.26
C ILE A 62 1.13 -1.45 2.22
N GLN A 63 0.73 -1.22 3.47
CA GLN A 63 1.63 -0.69 4.50
C GLN A 63 2.83 -1.63 4.73
N GLN A 64 2.61 -2.94 4.70
CA GLN A 64 3.66 -3.92 4.84
C GLN A 64 4.64 -3.88 3.64
N SER A 65 4.13 -3.81 2.41
CA SER A 65 4.92 -3.64 1.19
C SER A 65 5.79 -2.38 1.26
N ILE A 66 5.26 -1.26 1.78
CA ILE A 66 6.05 -0.03 2.01
C ILE A 66 7.14 -0.25 3.08
N ARG A 67 6.86 -0.99 4.15
CA ARG A 67 7.82 -1.26 5.24
C ARG A 67 8.96 -2.18 4.79
N SER A 68 8.65 -3.20 3.99
CA SER A 68 9.60 -4.18 3.48
C SER A 68 10.36 -3.71 2.24
N PHE A 69 9.95 -2.60 1.62
CA PHE A 69 10.57 -2.10 0.41
C PHE A 69 12.04 -1.70 0.60
N THR A 70 12.94 -2.43 -0.04
CA THR A 70 14.40 -2.17 0.00
C THR A 70 15.02 -1.92 -1.37
N SER A 71 14.37 -2.34 -2.46
CA SER A 71 14.93 -2.26 -3.81
C SER A 71 13.98 -1.57 -4.80
N PRO A 72 14.40 -0.51 -5.49
CA PRO A 72 15.74 0.07 -5.45
C PRO A 72 16.03 0.86 -4.17
N ALA A 73 17.26 0.76 -3.68
CA ALA A 73 17.74 1.49 -2.51
C ALA A 73 17.72 3.01 -2.74
N ASN A 74 17.77 3.80 -1.66
CA ASN A 74 17.92 5.25 -1.79
C ASN A 74 19.33 5.61 -2.31
N GLU A 75 19.46 6.77 -2.97
CA GLU A 75 20.78 7.28 -3.32
C GLU A 75 21.59 7.58 -2.05
N LYS A 76 22.93 7.41 -2.11
CA LYS A 76 23.84 7.67 -0.99
C LYS A 76 23.67 9.07 -0.39
N SER A 77 23.43 10.07 -1.24
CA SER A 77 23.15 11.46 -0.84
C SER A 77 21.88 11.57 0.01
N THR A 78 20.83 10.79 -0.31
CA THR A 78 19.57 10.75 0.41
C THR A 78 19.74 10.00 1.73
N ILE A 79 20.46 8.88 1.74
CA ILE A 79 20.78 8.13 2.96
C ILE A 79 21.55 9.02 3.94
N ALA A 80 22.57 9.74 3.47
CA ALA A 80 23.35 10.66 4.31
C ALA A 80 22.49 11.79 4.92
N LYS A 81 21.58 12.39 4.14
CA LYS A 81 20.65 13.42 4.63
C LYS A 81 19.65 12.89 5.65
N LYS A 82 19.22 11.64 5.45
CA LYS A 82 18.14 11.01 6.21
C LYS A 82 18.64 10.28 7.46
N GLY A 83 19.90 9.83 7.46
CA GLY A 83 20.53 9.07 8.54
C GLY A 83 20.21 7.57 8.54
N PHE A 84 19.38 7.08 7.61
CA PHE A 84 19.04 5.65 7.49
C PHE A 84 18.56 5.31 6.08
N ASP A 85 18.77 4.04 5.68
CA ASP A 85 18.27 3.54 4.40
C ASP A 85 16.94 2.81 4.56
N ALA A 86 15.86 3.54 4.31
CA ALA A 86 14.52 2.98 4.23
C ALA A 86 13.73 3.71 3.15
N PRO A 87 13.66 3.21 1.92
CA PRO A 87 12.85 3.80 0.86
C PRO A 87 11.41 4.06 1.32
N LEU A 88 10.78 5.12 0.79
CA LEU A 88 9.39 5.54 1.07
C LEU A 88 9.08 5.94 2.53
N ARG A 89 9.99 5.68 3.48
CA ARG A 89 9.75 5.82 4.93
C ARG A 89 10.63 6.92 5.54
N HIS A 90 10.54 8.15 5.02
CA HIS A 90 11.22 9.30 5.65
C HIS A 90 10.37 9.86 6.81
N THR A 91 9.34 10.63 6.50
CA THR A 91 8.39 11.17 7.50
C THR A 91 7.30 10.19 7.89
N LYS A 92 7.30 8.98 7.31
CA LYS A 92 6.20 8.00 7.36
C LYS A 92 4.86 8.51 6.77
N HIS A 93 4.83 9.70 6.15
CA HIS A 93 3.60 10.22 5.55
C HIS A 93 3.01 9.28 4.50
N MET A 94 3.83 8.77 3.58
CA MET A 94 3.39 7.76 2.59
C MET A 94 2.81 6.50 3.22
N LEU A 95 3.34 6.05 4.35
CA LEU A 95 2.88 4.85 5.06
C LEU A 95 1.57 5.11 5.80
N ASN A 96 1.47 6.24 6.49
CA ASN A 96 0.34 6.58 7.34
C ASN A 96 -0.86 7.10 6.56
N SER A 97 -0.66 7.59 5.33
CA SER A 97 -1.73 8.07 4.45
C SER A 97 -2.36 6.96 3.58
N VAL A 98 -1.96 5.70 3.75
CA VAL A 98 -2.65 4.58 3.08
C VAL A 98 -4.00 4.38 3.74
N ASP A 99 -5.07 4.46 2.97
CA ASP A 99 -6.42 4.22 3.44
C ASP A 99 -7.31 3.59 2.35
N TYR A 100 -8.52 3.20 2.73
CA TYR A 100 -9.55 2.69 1.84
C TYR A 100 -10.89 3.40 2.09
N VAL A 101 -11.81 3.25 1.14
CA VAL A 101 -13.18 3.73 1.26
C VAL A 101 -14.13 2.60 0.91
N VAL A 102 -15.20 2.48 1.68
CA VAL A 102 -16.38 1.67 1.34
C VAL A 102 -17.52 2.66 1.22
N ASP A 103 -18.02 2.83 0.01
CA ASP A 103 -19.11 3.74 -0.31
C ASP A 103 -20.33 2.92 -0.72
N GLU A 104 -21.49 3.29 -0.18
CA GLU A 104 -22.79 2.71 -0.54
C GLU A 104 -23.29 3.22 -1.90
N GLY A 105 -22.63 4.24 -2.48
CA GLY A 105 -22.92 4.74 -3.82
C GLY A 105 -24.15 5.64 -3.88
N ASN A 106 -24.59 6.21 -2.75
CA ASN A 106 -25.61 7.25 -2.74
C ASN A 106 -24.95 8.62 -3.01
N GLU A 107 -25.07 9.10 -4.26
CA GLU A 107 -24.84 10.50 -4.65
C GLU A 107 -25.93 11.44 -4.14
#